data_AF-A0A9D7HX81-F1
#
_entry.id   AF-A0A9D7HX81-F1
#
_cell.length_a   1.000
_cell.length_b   1.000
_cell.length_c   1.000
_cell.angle_alpha   90.00
_cell.angle_beta   90.00
_cell.angle_gamma   90.00
#
_symmetry.space_group_name_H-M   'P 1'
#
loop_
_entity.id
_entity.type
_entity.pdbx_description
1 polymer ?
#
loop_
_entity_poly.entity_id
_entity_poly.type
_entity_poly.pdbx_seq_one_letter_code
_entity_poly.pdbx_strand_id
1 'polypeptide(L)'
;MPGFPCDDANTNTGNDVIDANCQCDGLLIDCEGVPGGTSTIGTACDDGDNDTSNDMFNANCICAGMLASDCEGTVGGTAQPGTACDDGNANTRNDVYSANCTCAGEVIDCEGTIGGPLLPGSACDDGNVCTVNDLRDANCACSGTTLTIGAVSGATVVLGNTTNAYVVTPVPNATSYTWSLPNGWSTADNSAFAVVADANNVAGPVDLCVAAMVGACELTSCITVTVDISTDIHTNDGNANEWFTVQPNPSNGWFQLRPSTTDATPIRISVRNSSGQEVLAPLIVAGHRAIDMDLGEVAPGAYYLLATRDEEQTIIKLMVQR
;
A
#
# COMPACT_ATOMS: atom_id res chain seq x y z
N MET A 1 0.33 15.91 -92.25
CA MET A 1 1.68 15.32 -92.44
C MET A 1 2.06 14.66 -91.13
N PRO A 2 2.60 13.43 -91.14
CA PRO A 2 3.04 12.77 -89.91
C PRO A 2 4.10 13.60 -89.17
N GLY A 3 4.05 13.60 -87.83
CA GLY A 3 4.97 14.35 -86.96
C GLY A 3 4.53 15.78 -86.61
N PHE A 4 3.33 16.21 -87.02
CA PHE A 4 2.78 17.50 -86.58
C PHE A 4 2.23 17.40 -85.15
N PRO A 5 2.43 18.42 -84.30
CA PRO A 5 1.86 18.45 -82.95
C PRO A 5 0.33 18.34 -82.99
N CYS A 6 -0.22 17.60 -82.05
CA CYS A 6 -1.65 17.48 -81.81
C CYS A 6 -1.92 17.31 -80.30
N ASP A 7 -3.17 17.05 -79.91
CA ASP A 7 -3.57 16.74 -78.53
C ASP A 7 -4.52 15.53 -78.61
N ASP A 8 -4.12 14.40 -78.03
CA ASP A 8 -4.90 13.15 -78.02
C ASP A 8 -5.92 13.10 -76.86
N ALA A 9 -5.97 14.16 -76.04
CA ALA A 9 -6.80 14.35 -74.85
C ALA A 9 -6.59 13.29 -73.74
N ASN A 10 -5.54 12.49 -73.82
CA ASN A 10 -5.17 11.54 -72.80
C ASN A 10 -4.14 12.15 -71.84
N THR A 11 -4.54 12.31 -70.58
CA THR A 11 -3.70 12.94 -69.55
C THR A 11 -2.47 12.11 -69.14
N ASN A 12 -2.39 10.86 -69.57
CA ASN A 12 -1.26 9.96 -69.28
C ASN A 12 -0.21 9.93 -70.40
N THR A 13 -0.44 10.67 -71.49
CA THR A 13 0.47 10.79 -72.64
C THR A 13 0.86 12.25 -72.86
N GLY A 14 1.99 12.45 -73.53
CA GLY A 14 2.44 13.78 -73.93
C GLY A 14 3.35 13.72 -75.16
N ASN A 15 3.78 14.88 -75.64
CA ASN A 15 4.48 15.02 -76.93
C ASN A 15 3.69 14.42 -78.11
N ASP A 16 2.38 14.67 -78.14
CA ASP A 16 1.47 14.05 -79.10
C ASP A 16 1.76 14.51 -80.52
N VAL A 17 1.86 13.54 -81.43
CA VAL A 17 2.11 13.77 -82.85
C VAL A 17 1.16 12.96 -83.71
N ILE A 18 0.83 13.52 -84.87
CA ILE A 18 0.02 12.82 -85.86
C ILE A 18 0.84 11.70 -86.51
N ASP A 19 0.35 10.47 -86.52
CA ASP A 19 1.00 9.30 -87.12
C ASP A 19 0.79 9.21 -88.66
N ALA A 20 1.29 8.12 -89.27
CA ALA A 20 1.14 7.86 -90.72
C ALA A 20 -0.31 7.58 -91.15
N ASN A 21 -1.20 7.23 -90.21
CA ASN A 21 -2.60 6.92 -90.42
C ASN A 21 -3.54 8.08 -90.02
N CYS A 22 -2.99 9.26 -89.75
CA CYS A 22 -3.71 10.45 -89.28
C CYS A 22 -4.32 10.32 -87.86
N GLN A 23 -3.78 9.44 -87.02
CA GLN A 23 -4.14 9.33 -85.61
C GLN A 23 -3.24 10.24 -84.77
N CYS A 24 -3.78 10.84 -83.71
CA CYS A 24 -2.99 11.60 -82.75
C CYS A 24 -2.72 10.70 -81.55
N ASP A 25 -1.46 10.40 -81.29
CA ASP A 25 -1.04 9.57 -80.16
C ASP A 25 0.20 10.20 -79.51
N GLY A 26 0.21 10.25 -78.19
CA GLY A 26 1.37 10.67 -77.40
C GLY A 26 2.24 9.53 -76.88
N LEU A 27 3.40 9.89 -76.36
CA LEU A 27 4.27 8.98 -75.60
C LEU A 27 3.78 8.90 -74.16
N LEU A 28 3.79 7.70 -73.56
CA LEU A 28 3.43 7.52 -72.16
C LEU A 28 4.32 8.41 -71.28
N ILE A 29 3.69 9.16 -70.38
CA ILE A 29 4.38 9.97 -69.37
C ILE A 29 4.93 9.04 -68.29
N ASP A 30 6.21 9.18 -67.97
CA ASP A 30 6.84 8.43 -66.90
C ASP A 30 6.54 9.02 -65.50
N CYS A 31 7.06 8.42 -64.44
CA CYS A 31 6.78 8.83 -63.06
C CYS A 31 7.35 10.20 -62.68
N GLU A 32 8.24 10.78 -63.50
CA GLU A 32 8.78 12.13 -63.31
C GLU A 32 8.08 13.16 -64.20
N GLY A 33 7.03 12.76 -64.92
CA GLY A 33 6.27 13.66 -65.80
C GLY A 33 6.89 13.85 -67.17
N VAL A 34 7.83 12.99 -67.59
CA VAL A 34 8.53 13.11 -68.87
C VAL A 34 7.88 12.19 -69.92
N PRO A 35 7.30 12.72 -71.02
CA PRO A 35 6.77 11.88 -72.08
C PRO A 35 7.87 11.06 -72.76
N GLY A 36 7.73 9.73 -72.74
CA GLY A 36 8.73 8.78 -73.24
C GLY A 36 9.96 8.63 -72.34
N GLY A 37 9.88 9.10 -71.10
CA GLY A 37 10.94 8.96 -70.11
C GLY A 37 11.12 7.53 -69.60
N THR A 38 12.23 7.28 -68.91
CA THR A 38 12.65 5.95 -68.47
C THR A 38 12.22 5.62 -67.04
N SER A 39 11.73 6.60 -66.28
CA SER A 39 11.36 6.47 -64.86
C SER A 39 9.99 5.79 -64.74
N THR A 40 9.93 4.51 -65.13
CA THR A 40 8.71 3.71 -65.19
C THR A 40 8.53 2.85 -63.93
N ILE A 41 7.37 2.24 -63.75
CA ILE A 41 7.08 1.33 -62.64
C ILE A 41 8.15 0.22 -62.55
N GLY A 42 8.76 0.06 -61.36
CA GLY A 42 9.86 -0.88 -61.12
C GLY A 42 11.25 -0.35 -61.48
N THR A 43 11.36 0.90 -61.97
CA THR A 43 12.66 1.56 -62.15
C THR A 43 13.19 1.98 -60.79
N ALA A 44 14.51 1.81 -60.60
CA ALA A 44 15.18 2.25 -59.39
C ALA A 44 15.08 3.76 -59.21
N CYS A 45 14.94 4.21 -57.97
CA CYS A 45 14.89 5.61 -57.57
C CYS A 45 15.55 5.77 -56.19
N ASP A 46 15.51 6.97 -55.60
CA ASP A 46 16.00 7.26 -54.25
C ASP A 46 14.88 8.03 -53.52
N ASP A 47 14.32 7.46 -52.46
CA ASP A 47 13.23 8.09 -51.69
C ASP A 47 13.73 9.04 -50.59
N GLY A 48 15.06 9.14 -50.42
CA GLY A 48 15.73 9.98 -49.43
C GLY A 48 15.66 9.45 -47.99
N ASP A 49 15.13 8.25 -47.77
CA ASP A 49 15.13 7.58 -46.48
C ASP A 49 16.39 6.71 -46.33
N ASN A 50 17.20 6.98 -45.31
CA ASN A 50 18.44 6.23 -45.08
C ASN A 50 18.20 4.83 -44.48
N ASP A 51 16.98 4.56 -44.00
CA ASP A 51 16.64 3.28 -43.36
C ASP A 51 16.11 2.26 -44.39
N THR A 52 15.88 2.68 -45.63
CA THR A 52 15.38 1.86 -46.74
C THR A 52 16.48 1.52 -47.75
N SER A 53 16.22 0.52 -48.59
CA SER A 53 17.11 0.09 -49.67
C SER A 53 16.29 -0.43 -50.85
N ASN A 54 16.90 -0.47 -52.05
CA ASN A 54 16.26 -0.94 -53.29
C ASN A 54 14.99 -0.15 -53.67
N ASP A 55 15.07 1.18 -53.63
CA ASP A 55 13.91 2.02 -53.88
C ASP A 55 13.49 1.93 -55.35
N MET A 56 12.19 1.74 -55.56
CA MET A 56 11.62 1.62 -56.89
C MET A 56 10.30 2.39 -56.98
N PHE A 57 10.00 2.90 -58.18
CA PHE A 57 8.70 3.48 -58.45
C PHE A 57 7.59 2.40 -58.40
N ASN A 58 6.63 2.56 -57.49
CA ASN A 58 5.47 1.67 -57.39
C ASN A 58 4.37 2.03 -58.41
N ALA A 59 3.26 1.29 -58.43
CA ALA A 59 2.13 1.48 -59.36
C ALA A 59 1.51 2.89 -59.36
N ASN A 60 1.77 3.68 -58.31
CA ASN A 60 1.31 5.07 -58.17
C ASN A 60 2.42 6.09 -58.45
N CYS A 61 3.55 5.66 -59.05
CA CYS A 61 4.72 6.50 -59.30
C CYS A 61 5.33 7.15 -58.04
N ILE A 62 5.16 6.50 -56.89
CA ILE A 62 5.84 6.90 -55.65
C ILE A 62 7.16 6.14 -55.58
N CYS A 63 8.26 6.87 -55.41
CA CYS A 63 9.54 6.28 -55.04
C CYS A 63 9.51 5.88 -53.56
N ALA A 64 9.70 4.60 -53.28
CA ALA A 64 9.78 4.10 -51.91
C ALA A 64 10.71 2.88 -51.85
N GLY A 65 11.49 2.81 -50.79
CA GLY A 65 12.42 1.73 -50.50
C GLY A 65 11.88 0.65 -49.59
N MET A 66 12.67 -0.41 -49.45
CA MET A 66 12.43 -1.58 -48.62
C MET A 66 13.37 -1.55 -47.42
N LEU A 67 12.83 -1.54 -46.19
CA LEU A 67 13.64 -1.54 -44.94
C LEU A 67 14.72 -2.63 -44.99
N ALA A 68 15.96 -2.27 -44.62
CA ALA A 68 17.14 -3.12 -44.83
C ALA A 68 17.02 -4.52 -44.21
N SER A 69 16.30 -4.67 -43.10
CA SER A 69 15.75 -5.92 -42.57
C SER A 69 14.62 -5.59 -41.59
N ASP A 70 13.59 -6.42 -41.56
CA ASP A 70 12.52 -6.33 -40.56
C ASP A 70 13.00 -6.85 -39.18
N CYS A 71 12.13 -6.80 -38.17
CA CYS A 71 12.45 -7.23 -36.80
C CYS A 71 12.79 -8.72 -36.67
N GLU A 72 12.53 -9.54 -37.70
CA GLU A 72 12.92 -10.95 -37.77
C GLU A 72 14.19 -11.17 -38.61
N GLY A 73 14.83 -10.10 -39.08
CA GLY A 73 16.05 -10.16 -39.89
C GLY A 73 15.78 -10.48 -41.37
N THR A 74 14.55 -10.34 -41.83
CA THR A 74 14.17 -10.54 -43.24
C THR A 74 14.24 -9.22 -43.98
N VAL A 75 15.12 -9.12 -44.98
CA VAL A 75 15.21 -7.95 -45.87
C VAL A 75 13.84 -7.68 -46.49
N GLY A 76 13.25 -6.52 -46.17
CA GLY A 76 11.91 -6.17 -46.64
C GLY A 76 10.73 -6.98 -46.11
N GLY A 77 10.93 -7.73 -45.04
CA GLY A 77 9.85 -8.48 -44.42
C GLY A 77 8.81 -7.59 -43.74
N THR A 78 7.68 -8.21 -43.38
CA THR A 78 6.51 -7.53 -42.83
C THR A 78 6.60 -7.28 -41.34
N ALA A 79 7.58 -7.85 -40.61
CA ALA A 79 7.68 -7.73 -39.16
C ALA A 79 8.28 -6.36 -38.76
N GLN A 80 7.53 -5.28 -38.94
CA GLN A 80 7.96 -3.91 -38.64
C GLN A 80 7.50 -3.44 -37.25
N PRO A 81 8.10 -2.39 -36.68
CA PRO A 81 7.54 -1.73 -35.49
C PRO A 81 6.05 -1.41 -35.66
N GLY A 82 5.23 -1.76 -34.67
CA GLY A 82 3.77 -1.64 -34.74
C GLY A 82 3.05 -2.87 -35.30
N THR A 83 3.77 -3.86 -35.85
CA THR A 83 3.17 -5.13 -36.28
C THR A 83 3.05 -6.11 -35.12
N ALA A 84 2.00 -6.94 -35.19
CA ALA A 84 1.73 -7.95 -34.17
C ALA A 84 2.82 -9.03 -34.16
N CYS A 85 3.15 -9.51 -32.96
CA CYS A 85 4.13 -10.56 -32.72
C CYS A 85 3.66 -11.43 -31.55
N ASP A 86 4.50 -12.38 -31.11
CA ASP A 86 4.28 -13.19 -29.90
C ASP A 86 5.57 -13.15 -29.08
N ASP A 87 5.53 -12.54 -27.88
CA ASP A 87 6.69 -12.44 -27.00
C ASP A 87 6.92 -13.72 -26.15
N GLY A 88 6.03 -14.71 -26.31
CA GLY A 88 6.05 -15.99 -25.61
C GLY A 88 5.62 -15.91 -24.15
N ASN A 89 5.23 -14.74 -23.65
CA ASN A 89 4.80 -14.56 -22.27
C ASN A 89 3.27 -14.70 -22.17
N ALA A 90 2.83 -15.75 -21.47
CA ALA A 90 1.42 -16.05 -21.29
C ALA A 90 0.63 -14.98 -20.47
N ASN A 91 1.34 -14.06 -19.80
CA ASN A 91 0.73 -12.98 -19.00
C ASN A 91 0.59 -11.67 -19.79
N THR A 92 0.95 -11.65 -21.06
CA THR A 92 0.80 -10.52 -21.98
C THR A 92 -0.12 -10.88 -23.14
N ARG A 93 -0.72 -9.87 -23.76
CA ARG A 93 -1.51 -10.01 -24.98
C ARG A 93 -1.36 -8.77 -25.85
N ASN A 94 -1.77 -8.88 -27.11
CA ASN A 94 -1.62 -7.83 -28.12
C ASN A 94 -0.15 -7.44 -28.30
N ASP A 95 0.73 -8.44 -28.41
CA ASP A 95 2.16 -8.20 -28.51
C ASP A 95 2.49 -7.53 -29.83
N VAL A 96 3.31 -6.48 -29.74
CA VAL A 96 3.66 -5.63 -30.88
C VAL A 96 5.15 -5.34 -30.84
N TYR A 97 5.79 -5.34 -32.00
CA TYR A 97 7.18 -4.93 -32.12
C TYR A 97 7.32 -3.43 -31.78
N SER A 98 8.22 -3.11 -30.84
CA SER A 98 8.59 -1.72 -30.56
C SER A 98 9.44 -1.11 -31.68
N ALA A 99 9.72 0.20 -31.61
CA ALA A 99 10.67 0.86 -32.51
C ALA A 99 12.09 0.27 -32.47
N ASN A 100 12.43 -0.46 -31.40
CA ASN A 100 13.72 -1.16 -31.25
C ASN A 100 13.61 -2.66 -31.59
N CYS A 101 12.55 -3.09 -32.28
CA CYS A 101 12.28 -4.48 -32.63
C CYS A 101 12.22 -5.45 -31.43
N THR A 102 11.84 -4.95 -30.26
CA THR A 102 11.50 -5.82 -29.12
C THR A 102 10.03 -6.18 -29.21
N CYS A 103 9.70 -7.46 -29.30
CA CYS A 103 8.33 -7.93 -29.16
C CYS A 103 7.93 -7.89 -27.68
N ALA A 104 6.86 -7.18 -27.35
CA ALA A 104 6.29 -7.14 -26.02
C ALA A 104 4.79 -6.87 -26.10
N GLY A 105 4.02 -7.47 -25.19
CA GLY A 105 2.57 -7.21 -25.08
C GLY A 105 2.15 -6.32 -23.92
N GLU A 106 0.85 -6.03 -23.93
CA GLU A 106 0.16 -5.38 -22.84
C GLU A 106 -0.11 -6.43 -21.75
N VAL A 107 0.21 -6.08 -20.49
CA VAL A 107 -0.02 -6.98 -19.36
C VAL A 107 -1.51 -7.25 -19.22
N ILE A 108 -1.87 -8.52 -19.04
CA ILE A 108 -3.21 -8.94 -18.68
C ILE A 108 -3.37 -8.74 -17.18
N ASP A 109 -4.35 -7.95 -16.77
CA ASP A 109 -4.61 -7.72 -15.35
C ASP A 109 -5.30 -8.91 -14.67
N CYS A 110 -5.47 -8.82 -13.35
CA CYS A 110 -6.03 -9.89 -12.54
C CYS A 110 -7.51 -10.21 -12.84
N GLU A 111 -8.21 -9.38 -13.61
CA GLU A 111 -9.57 -9.64 -14.10
C GLU A 111 -9.61 -10.06 -15.57
N GLY A 112 -8.44 -10.29 -16.18
CA GLY A 112 -8.32 -10.67 -17.59
C GLY A 112 -8.43 -9.50 -18.56
N THR A 113 -8.39 -8.26 -18.07
CA THR A 113 -8.43 -7.06 -18.90
C THR A 113 -7.03 -6.72 -19.39
N ILE A 114 -6.87 -6.68 -20.71
CA ILE A 114 -5.61 -6.31 -21.35
C ILE A 114 -5.33 -4.82 -21.08
N GLY A 115 -4.15 -4.49 -20.55
CA GLY A 115 -3.78 -3.13 -20.15
C GLY A 115 -4.60 -2.60 -18.95
N GLY A 116 -5.25 -3.49 -18.21
CA GLY A 116 -6.09 -3.12 -17.08
C GLY A 116 -5.30 -2.68 -15.84
N PRO A 117 -5.92 -1.93 -14.92
CA PRO A 117 -5.23 -1.35 -13.76
C PRO A 117 -5.04 -2.33 -12.60
N LEU A 118 -5.68 -3.51 -12.62
CA LEU A 118 -5.73 -4.43 -11.48
C LEU A 118 -4.56 -5.41 -11.50
N LEU A 119 -3.35 -4.89 -11.30
CA LEU A 119 -2.12 -5.69 -11.26
C LEU A 119 -1.80 -6.22 -9.86
N PRO A 120 -0.87 -7.18 -9.69
CA PRO A 120 -0.31 -7.51 -8.39
C PRO A 120 0.14 -6.27 -7.62
N GLY A 121 -0.24 -6.19 -6.34
CA GLY A 121 -0.06 -5.02 -5.48
C GLY A 121 -1.19 -3.99 -5.54
N SER A 122 -2.18 -4.16 -6.43
CA SER A 122 -3.41 -3.37 -6.36
C SER A 122 -4.22 -3.72 -5.12
N ALA A 123 -4.86 -2.71 -4.53
CA ALA A 123 -5.76 -2.89 -3.40
C ALA A 123 -6.99 -3.71 -3.81
N CYS A 124 -7.44 -4.58 -2.91
CA CYS A 124 -8.63 -5.41 -3.10
C CYS A 124 -9.35 -5.60 -1.76
N ASP A 125 -10.38 -6.44 -1.72
CA ASP A 125 -11.06 -6.86 -0.49
C ASP A 125 -11.17 -8.39 -0.55
N ASP A 126 -10.54 -9.08 0.41
CA ASP A 126 -10.56 -10.56 0.48
C ASP A 126 -11.80 -11.11 1.18
N GLY A 127 -12.68 -10.22 1.67
CA GLY A 127 -13.91 -10.53 2.40
C GLY A 127 -13.68 -10.98 3.84
N ASN A 128 -12.43 -11.04 4.31
CA ASN A 128 -12.12 -11.41 5.68
C ASN A 128 -12.09 -10.18 6.58
N VAL A 129 -13.07 -10.08 7.47
CA VAL A 129 -13.20 -8.96 8.42
C VAL A 129 -12.03 -8.84 9.41
N CYS A 130 -11.20 -9.87 9.53
CA CYS A 130 -10.03 -9.93 10.41
C CYS A 130 -8.70 -9.62 9.71
N THR A 131 -8.72 -9.14 8.47
CA THR A 131 -7.54 -8.68 7.74
C THR A 131 -7.65 -7.19 7.41
N VAL A 132 -6.49 -6.57 7.20
CA VAL A 132 -6.37 -5.17 6.75
C VAL A 132 -5.29 -5.06 5.68
N ASN A 133 -5.34 -3.98 4.90
CA ASN A 133 -4.40 -3.72 3.81
C ASN A 133 -4.37 -4.86 2.78
N ASP A 134 -5.56 -5.27 2.35
CA ASP A 134 -5.77 -6.33 1.38
C ASP A 134 -5.17 -5.94 0.02
N LEU A 135 -4.27 -6.78 -0.48
CA LEU A 135 -3.56 -6.58 -1.74
C LEU A 135 -3.59 -7.86 -2.57
N ARG A 136 -3.54 -7.69 -3.89
CA ARG A 136 -3.38 -8.81 -4.81
C ARG A 136 -1.93 -9.30 -4.80
N ASP A 137 -1.73 -10.60 -4.62
CA ASP A 137 -0.40 -11.22 -4.74
C ASP A 137 0.02 -11.43 -6.21
N ALA A 138 1.18 -12.05 -6.43
CA ALA A 138 1.69 -12.37 -7.76
C ALA A 138 0.80 -13.34 -8.57
N ASN A 139 -0.09 -14.08 -7.89
CA ASN A 139 -1.06 -14.98 -8.49
C ASN A 139 -2.47 -14.35 -8.55
N CYS A 140 -2.58 -13.02 -8.35
CA CYS A 140 -3.83 -12.27 -8.34
C CYS A 140 -4.82 -12.66 -7.22
N ALA A 141 -4.37 -13.46 -6.24
CA ALA A 141 -5.17 -13.77 -5.06
C ALA A 141 -5.22 -12.54 -4.16
N CYS A 142 -6.42 -12.17 -3.72
CA CYS A 142 -6.59 -11.11 -2.75
C CYS A 142 -6.36 -11.66 -1.34
N SER A 143 -5.48 -11.04 -0.57
CA SER A 143 -5.30 -11.36 0.84
C SER A 143 -4.78 -10.14 1.60
N GLY A 144 -5.21 -9.98 2.85
CA GLY A 144 -4.70 -8.96 3.74
C GLY A 144 -3.77 -9.44 4.85
N THR A 145 -3.28 -8.47 5.62
CA THR A 145 -2.51 -8.70 6.83
C THR A 145 -3.46 -9.02 7.98
N THR A 146 -3.29 -10.17 8.62
CA THR A 146 -4.12 -10.57 9.78
C THR A 146 -3.97 -9.59 10.94
N LEU A 147 -5.10 -9.15 11.49
CA LEU A 147 -5.13 -8.34 12.70
C LEU A 147 -4.69 -9.17 13.91
N THR A 148 -3.92 -8.55 14.80
CA THR A 148 -3.45 -9.19 16.04
C THR A 148 -3.61 -8.26 17.21
N ILE A 149 -3.98 -8.81 18.36
CA ILE A 149 -3.91 -8.13 19.65
C ILE A 149 -2.58 -8.46 20.33
N GLY A 150 -1.95 -7.46 20.96
CA GLY A 150 -0.72 -7.66 21.71
C GLY A 150 -0.90 -8.56 22.93
N ALA A 151 0.21 -9.07 23.47
CA ALA A 151 0.18 -9.73 24.77
C ALA A 151 -0.32 -8.77 25.86
N VAL A 152 -1.08 -9.30 26.82
CA VAL A 152 -1.43 -8.54 28.02
C VAL A 152 -0.15 -8.30 28.84
N SER A 153 0.06 -7.06 29.27
CA SER A 153 1.15 -6.62 30.14
C SER A 153 0.61 -6.31 31.53
N GLY A 154 1.32 -6.74 32.57
CA GLY A 154 0.98 -6.57 33.98
C GLY A 154 1.74 -7.55 34.88
N ALA A 155 1.46 -7.53 36.17
CA ALA A 155 2.11 -8.43 37.14
C ALA A 155 1.70 -9.89 36.92
N THR A 156 2.68 -10.79 36.80
CA THR A 156 2.42 -12.25 36.68
C THR A 156 2.27 -12.94 38.03
N VAL A 157 2.61 -12.26 39.12
CA VAL A 157 2.41 -12.72 40.51
C VAL A 157 1.82 -11.56 41.30
N VAL A 158 0.71 -11.80 41.99
CA VAL A 158 0.02 -10.79 42.80
C VAL A 158 -0.35 -11.34 44.17
N LEU A 159 -0.41 -10.49 45.19
CA LEU A 159 -0.92 -10.88 46.50
C LEU A 159 -2.46 -10.84 46.51
N GLY A 160 -3.08 -11.77 47.24
CA GLY A 160 -4.53 -11.76 47.44
C GLY A 160 -5.01 -10.46 48.11
N ASN A 161 -6.22 -10.01 47.75
CA ASN A 161 -6.81 -8.73 48.19
C ASN A 161 -6.00 -7.48 47.80
N THR A 162 -5.24 -7.55 46.70
CA THR A 162 -4.55 -6.37 46.14
C THR A 162 -5.14 -5.94 44.80
N THR A 163 -4.98 -4.67 44.49
CA THR A 163 -5.41 -4.05 43.23
C THR A 163 -4.24 -4.01 42.26
N ASN A 164 -4.43 -4.53 41.05
CA ASN A 164 -3.37 -4.62 40.03
C ASN A 164 -3.89 -4.12 38.67
N ALA A 165 -3.02 -3.50 37.88
CA ALA A 165 -3.36 -2.99 36.56
C ALA A 165 -2.79 -3.88 35.45
N TYR A 166 -3.59 -4.07 34.39
CA TYR A 166 -3.22 -4.83 33.20
C TYR A 166 -3.62 -4.07 31.94
N VAL A 167 -2.88 -4.27 30.85
CA VAL A 167 -3.09 -3.54 29.59
C VAL A 167 -2.72 -4.37 28.39
N VAL A 168 -3.29 -4.01 27.25
CA VAL A 168 -2.79 -4.41 25.93
C VAL A 168 -2.42 -3.17 25.14
N THR A 169 -1.45 -3.31 24.24
CA THR A 169 -1.23 -2.28 23.20
C THR A 169 -2.55 -2.09 22.45
N PRO A 170 -3.10 -0.86 22.37
CA PRO A 170 -4.35 -0.63 21.66
C PRO A 170 -4.27 -1.10 20.22
N VAL A 171 -5.23 -1.93 19.81
CA VAL A 171 -5.39 -2.38 18.44
C VAL A 171 -5.96 -1.20 17.62
N PRO A 172 -5.31 -0.81 16.51
CA PRO A 172 -5.84 0.21 15.62
C PRO A 172 -7.27 -0.11 15.18
N ASN A 173 -8.15 0.90 15.18
CA ASN A 173 -9.56 0.79 14.79
C ASN A 173 -10.42 -0.14 15.68
N ALA A 174 -9.94 -0.52 16.87
CA ALA A 174 -10.78 -1.22 17.83
C ALA A 174 -11.97 -0.36 18.28
N THR A 175 -13.18 -0.92 18.22
CA THR A 175 -14.42 -0.27 18.61
C THR A 175 -14.79 -0.54 20.07
N SER A 176 -14.33 -1.65 20.64
CA SER A 176 -14.50 -1.97 22.05
C SER A 176 -13.41 -2.88 22.58
N TYR A 177 -13.26 -2.86 23.91
CA TYR A 177 -12.53 -3.85 24.68
C TYR A 177 -13.46 -4.47 25.72
N THR A 178 -13.23 -5.71 26.10
CA THR A 178 -13.95 -6.38 27.18
C THR A 178 -12.99 -7.30 27.93
N TRP A 179 -12.79 -7.02 29.21
CA TRP A 179 -11.99 -7.88 30.09
C TRP A 179 -12.85 -8.95 30.73
N SER A 180 -12.36 -10.19 30.65
CA SER A 180 -12.87 -11.35 31.36
C SER A 180 -11.98 -11.63 32.55
N LEU A 181 -12.50 -11.39 33.76
CA LEU A 181 -11.75 -11.50 35.00
C LEU A 181 -11.83 -12.92 35.57
N PRO A 182 -10.79 -13.38 36.29
CA PRO A 182 -10.85 -14.59 37.09
C PRO A 182 -12.03 -14.63 38.06
N ASN A 183 -12.48 -15.84 38.43
CA ASN A 183 -13.58 -15.99 39.37
C ASN A 183 -13.27 -15.32 40.73
N GLY A 184 -14.17 -14.44 41.17
CA GLY A 184 -14.07 -13.71 42.44
C GLY A 184 -13.23 -12.43 42.38
N TRP A 185 -12.56 -12.14 41.27
CA TRP A 185 -11.95 -10.83 41.05
C TRP A 185 -13.02 -9.80 40.67
N SER A 186 -12.74 -8.52 40.93
CA SER A 186 -13.64 -7.41 40.57
C SER A 186 -12.91 -6.27 39.88
N THR A 187 -13.65 -5.45 39.12
CA THR A 187 -13.18 -4.18 38.57
C THR A 187 -14.34 -3.19 38.52
N ALA A 188 -14.03 -1.90 38.58
CA ALA A 188 -14.99 -0.83 38.35
C ALA A 188 -15.30 -0.60 36.86
N ASP A 189 -14.39 -1.00 35.96
CA ASP A 189 -14.52 -0.83 34.51
C ASP A 189 -13.75 -1.93 33.78
N ASN A 190 -14.42 -2.65 32.90
CA ASN A 190 -13.84 -3.72 32.08
C ASN A 190 -13.91 -3.42 30.58
N SER A 191 -14.20 -2.18 30.18
CA SER A 191 -14.54 -1.79 28.80
C SER A 191 -13.44 -1.03 28.04
N ALA A 192 -12.26 -0.86 28.66
CA ALA A 192 -11.13 -0.14 28.10
C ALA A 192 -9.96 -1.08 27.72
N PHE A 193 -8.98 -0.60 26.95
CA PHE A 193 -7.75 -1.33 26.61
C PHE A 193 -6.86 -1.68 27.83
N ALA A 194 -7.20 -1.14 29.00
CA ALA A 194 -6.60 -1.43 30.29
C ALA A 194 -7.68 -1.77 31.33
N VAL A 195 -7.32 -2.56 32.33
CA VAL A 195 -8.18 -2.89 33.47
C VAL A 195 -7.40 -2.71 34.78
N VAL A 196 -8.09 -2.22 35.81
CA VAL A 196 -7.59 -2.22 37.19
C VAL A 196 -8.46 -3.22 37.95
N ALA A 197 -7.89 -4.38 38.29
CA ALA A 197 -8.60 -5.49 38.87
C ALA A 197 -8.18 -5.76 40.32
N ASP A 198 -9.16 -5.99 41.17
CA ASP A 198 -8.97 -6.40 42.56
C ASP A 198 -8.93 -7.94 42.62
N ALA A 199 -7.78 -8.47 43.01
CA ALA A 199 -7.58 -9.90 43.16
C ALA A 199 -8.24 -10.42 44.43
N ASN A 200 -8.94 -11.54 44.34
CA ASN A 200 -9.45 -12.22 45.54
C ASN A 200 -8.32 -12.91 46.33
N ASN A 201 -8.67 -13.49 47.47
CA ASN A 201 -7.74 -14.21 48.32
C ASN A 201 -7.72 -15.73 48.07
N VAL A 202 -7.78 -16.15 46.80
CA VAL A 202 -7.71 -17.56 46.42
C VAL A 202 -6.41 -17.80 45.67
N ALA A 203 -5.49 -18.54 46.30
CA ALA A 203 -4.18 -18.81 45.72
C ALA A 203 -4.24 -19.73 44.50
N GLY A 204 -3.28 -19.54 43.61
CA GLY A 204 -3.08 -20.36 42.42
C GLY A 204 -3.04 -19.56 41.12
N PRO A 205 -2.77 -20.24 40.00
CA PRO A 205 -2.80 -19.61 38.69
C PRO A 205 -4.24 -19.33 38.27
N VAL A 206 -4.45 -18.14 37.70
CA VAL A 206 -5.72 -17.71 37.10
C VAL A 206 -5.44 -17.02 35.77
N ASP A 207 -6.34 -17.15 34.80
CA ASP A 207 -6.23 -16.47 33.51
C ASP A 207 -7.06 -15.19 33.49
N LEU A 208 -6.41 -14.08 33.14
CA LEU A 208 -7.04 -12.81 32.86
C LEU A 208 -6.98 -12.57 31.35
N CYS A 209 -8.13 -12.38 30.71
CA CYS A 209 -8.23 -12.23 29.27
C CYS A 209 -8.87 -10.90 28.88
N VAL A 210 -8.50 -10.40 27.70
CA VAL A 210 -9.13 -9.25 27.05
C VAL A 210 -9.51 -9.62 25.63
N ALA A 211 -10.75 -9.27 25.26
CA ALA A 211 -11.25 -9.34 23.90
C ALA A 211 -11.35 -7.91 23.34
N ALA A 212 -10.82 -7.67 22.15
CA ALA A 212 -10.97 -6.43 21.40
C ALA A 212 -11.77 -6.67 20.12
N MET A 213 -12.73 -5.80 19.84
CA MET A 213 -13.51 -5.85 18.60
C MET A 213 -12.96 -4.85 17.59
N VAL A 214 -12.64 -5.31 16.38
CA VAL A 214 -12.35 -4.45 15.21
C VAL A 214 -13.41 -4.75 14.16
N GLY A 215 -14.43 -3.89 14.07
CA GLY A 215 -15.62 -4.21 13.27
C GLY A 215 -16.32 -5.47 13.79
N ALA A 216 -16.35 -6.53 12.98
CA ALA A 216 -16.88 -7.84 13.35
C ALA A 216 -15.81 -8.86 13.77
N CYS A 217 -14.52 -8.46 13.75
CA CYS A 217 -13.42 -9.32 14.17
C CYS A 217 -13.21 -9.25 15.68
N GLU A 218 -13.20 -10.41 16.35
CA GLU A 218 -12.88 -10.52 17.78
C GLU A 218 -11.44 -11.03 17.96
N LEU A 219 -10.61 -10.25 18.65
CA LEU A 219 -9.21 -10.56 18.94
C LEU A 219 -9.05 -10.78 20.44
N THR A 220 -8.57 -11.96 20.85
CA THR A 220 -8.42 -12.31 22.28
C THR A 220 -6.96 -12.49 22.67
N SER A 221 -6.58 -11.98 23.84
CA SER A 221 -5.29 -12.17 24.47
C SER A 221 -5.47 -12.48 25.96
N CYS A 222 -4.62 -13.34 26.53
CA CYS A 222 -4.69 -13.71 27.93
C CYS A 222 -3.31 -13.68 28.59
N ILE A 223 -3.29 -13.42 29.89
CA ILE A 223 -2.13 -13.58 30.77
C ILE A 223 -2.50 -14.51 31.93
N THR A 224 -1.60 -15.42 32.27
CA THR A 224 -1.71 -16.22 33.49
C THR A 224 -1.08 -15.45 34.65
N VAL A 225 -1.86 -15.21 35.70
CA VAL A 225 -1.44 -14.53 36.93
C VAL A 225 -1.48 -15.54 38.07
N THR A 226 -0.41 -15.60 38.86
CA THR A 226 -0.38 -16.42 40.08
C THR A 226 -0.78 -15.57 41.28
N VAL A 227 -1.91 -15.89 41.92
CA VAL A 227 -2.27 -15.29 43.20
C VAL A 227 -1.53 -16.01 44.31
N ASP A 228 -0.78 -15.24 45.09
CA ASP A 228 -0.11 -15.70 46.31
C ASP A 228 -0.84 -15.18 47.56
N ILE A 229 -0.85 -16.00 48.60
CA ILE A 229 -1.45 -15.73 49.91
C ILE A 229 -0.36 -15.74 50.98
N SER A 230 0.76 -15.06 50.71
CA SER A 230 1.83 -15.03 51.70
C SER A 230 1.32 -14.45 53.04
N THR A 231 1.52 -15.22 54.11
CA THR A 231 1.30 -14.81 55.50
C THR A 231 2.60 -14.36 56.16
N ASP A 232 3.70 -14.30 55.41
CA ASP A 232 4.97 -13.81 55.94
C ASP A 232 4.87 -12.32 56.24
N ILE A 233 5.57 -11.90 57.30
CA ILE A 233 5.92 -10.51 57.54
C ILE A 233 6.89 -10.13 56.42
N HIS A 234 6.35 -9.83 55.25
CA HIS A 234 6.94 -8.81 54.43
C HIS A 234 6.91 -7.55 55.27
N THR A 235 8.09 -7.02 55.59
CA THR A 235 8.16 -5.57 55.83
C THR A 235 7.40 -4.97 54.66
N ASN A 236 6.27 -4.32 54.95
CA ASN A 236 5.65 -3.40 54.02
C ASN A 236 6.72 -2.33 53.75
N ASP A 237 7.64 -2.61 52.84
CA ASP A 237 8.11 -1.56 51.95
C ASP A 237 6.85 -1.20 51.19
N GLY A 238 6.08 -0.26 51.75
CA GLY A 238 4.86 0.24 51.13
C GLY A 238 5.18 0.55 49.68
N ASN A 239 4.48 -0.11 48.76
CA ASN A 239 4.63 0.06 47.33
C ASN A 239 6.09 0.16 46.86
N ALA A 240 6.87 -0.92 47.00
CA ALA A 240 8.24 -1.00 46.47
C ALA A 240 8.36 -0.76 44.95
N ASN A 241 7.25 -0.58 44.22
CA ASN A 241 7.23 -0.33 42.79
C ASN A 241 6.29 0.81 42.33
N GLU A 242 5.91 1.75 43.20
CA GLU A 242 5.26 2.99 42.74
C GLU A 242 6.33 3.95 42.25
N TRP A 243 6.51 4.11 40.93
CA TRP A 243 7.54 5.00 40.40
C TRP A 243 7.26 6.47 40.69
N PHE A 244 5.98 6.82 40.80
CA PHE A 244 5.49 8.14 41.16
C PHE A 244 4.07 8.05 41.71
N THR A 245 3.65 9.07 42.45
CA THR A 245 2.25 9.28 42.85
C THR A 245 1.61 10.37 41.99
N VAL A 246 0.30 10.25 41.72
CA VAL A 246 -0.45 11.25 40.95
C VAL A 246 -1.52 11.88 41.82
N GLN A 247 -1.46 13.20 41.99
CA GLN A 247 -2.32 13.93 42.92
C GLN A 247 -2.73 15.32 42.37
N PRO A 248 -3.95 15.82 42.64
CA PRO A 248 -5.09 15.06 43.16
C PRO A 248 -5.64 14.10 42.09
N ASN A 249 -6.22 12.98 42.51
CA ASN A 249 -6.95 12.07 41.62
C ASN A 249 -8.15 11.50 42.40
N PRO A 250 -9.41 11.89 42.10
CA PRO A 250 -9.86 12.70 40.96
C PRO A 250 -9.40 14.16 40.96
N SER A 251 -9.42 14.80 39.79
CA SER A 251 -9.06 16.22 39.58
C SER A 251 -9.95 16.91 38.55
N ASN A 252 -9.93 18.24 38.50
CA ASN A 252 -10.53 19.07 37.45
C ASN A 252 -9.72 19.14 36.15
N GLY A 253 -8.81 18.19 35.95
CA GLY A 253 -7.90 18.12 34.80
C GLY A 253 -6.45 18.46 35.16
N TRP A 254 -6.18 19.05 36.33
CA TRP A 254 -4.81 19.33 36.76
C TRP A 254 -4.24 18.22 37.65
N PHE A 255 -3.16 17.57 37.21
CA PHE A 255 -2.50 16.51 37.97
C PHE A 255 -1.05 16.89 38.26
N GLN A 256 -0.54 16.47 39.41
CA GLN A 256 0.87 16.55 39.75
C GLN A 256 1.43 15.14 39.91
N LEU A 257 2.50 14.85 39.18
CA LEU A 257 3.26 13.62 39.24
C LEU A 257 4.44 13.81 40.17
N ARG A 258 4.54 13.00 41.21
CA ARG A 258 5.62 13.07 42.21
C ARG A 258 6.39 11.76 42.24
N PRO A 259 7.64 11.71 41.74
CA PRO A 259 8.49 10.52 41.79
C PRO A 259 8.63 10.00 43.22
N SER A 260 8.47 8.68 43.42
CA SER A 260 8.55 8.05 44.75
C SER A 260 9.91 7.43 45.05
N THR A 261 10.76 7.23 44.03
CA THR A 261 12.10 6.64 44.19
C THR A 261 13.21 7.67 44.05
N THR A 262 14.37 7.39 44.63
CA THR A 262 15.59 8.19 44.40
C THR A 262 16.30 7.84 43.08
N ASP A 263 15.74 6.91 42.31
CA ASP A 263 16.30 6.51 41.02
C ASP A 263 16.02 7.59 39.97
N ALA A 264 17.08 7.98 39.25
CA ALA A 264 17.03 9.02 38.22
C ALA A 264 16.79 8.45 36.82
N THR A 265 16.55 7.14 36.69
CA THR A 265 16.13 6.48 35.44
C THR A 265 14.98 7.24 34.79
N PRO A 266 15.10 7.64 33.51
CA PRO A 266 14.02 8.33 32.82
C PRO A 266 12.78 7.46 32.69
N ILE A 267 11.62 8.01 33.07
CA ILE A 267 10.32 7.37 32.90
C ILE A 267 9.61 8.05 31.73
N ARG A 268 9.28 7.27 30.70
CA ARG A 268 8.45 7.76 29.59
C ARG A 268 6.98 7.66 29.99
N ILE A 269 6.24 8.75 29.88
CA ILE A 269 4.83 8.83 30.23
C ILE A 269 4.02 9.17 28.98
N SER A 270 2.89 8.47 28.78
CA SER A 270 1.86 8.82 27.80
C SER A 270 0.48 8.74 28.45
N VAL A 271 -0.44 9.63 28.08
CA VAL A 271 -1.82 9.61 28.59
C VAL A 271 -2.76 9.28 27.46
N ARG A 272 -3.63 8.30 27.67
CA ARG A 272 -4.60 7.83 26.68
C ARG A 272 -6.02 7.86 27.22
N ASN A 273 -7.01 8.06 26.35
CA ASN A 273 -8.42 7.89 26.69
C ASN A 273 -8.80 6.39 26.75
N SER A 274 -10.05 6.06 27.10
CA SER A 274 -10.54 4.67 27.17
C SER A 274 -10.43 3.87 25.87
N SER A 275 -10.37 4.55 24.71
CA SER A 275 -10.16 3.94 23.39
C SER A 275 -8.68 3.77 23.03
N GLY A 276 -7.75 4.13 23.91
CA GLY A 276 -6.31 4.02 23.68
C GLY A 276 -5.69 5.14 22.84
N GLN A 277 -6.47 6.17 22.48
CA GLN A 277 -5.97 7.35 21.77
C GLN A 277 -5.18 8.24 22.72
N GLU A 278 -4.02 8.70 22.27
CA GLU A 278 -3.20 9.63 23.03
C GLU A 278 -3.89 11.00 23.15
N VAL A 279 -4.05 11.48 24.38
CA VAL A 279 -4.68 12.78 24.68
C VAL A 279 -3.69 13.84 25.14
N LEU A 280 -2.46 13.41 25.45
CA LEU A 280 -1.35 14.28 25.81
C LEU A 280 -0.08 13.70 25.20
N ALA A 281 0.71 14.57 24.56
CA ALA A 281 2.00 14.19 23.98
C ALA A 281 2.90 13.54 25.03
N PRO A 282 3.74 12.54 24.67
CA PRO A 282 4.52 11.82 25.64
C PRO A 282 5.56 12.72 26.30
N LEU A 283 5.70 12.62 27.62
CA LEU A 283 6.68 13.36 28.39
C LEU A 283 7.67 12.41 29.06
N ILE A 284 8.88 12.90 29.34
CA ILE A 284 9.90 12.15 30.06
C ILE A 284 10.06 12.80 31.43
N VAL A 285 9.84 12.00 32.48
CA VAL A 285 10.13 12.39 33.86
C VAL A 285 11.52 11.87 34.18
N ALA A 286 12.43 12.76 34.57
CA ALA A 286 13.75 12.39 35.05
C ALA A 286 14.07 13.14 36.35
N GLY A 287 14.66 12.43 37.31
CA GLY A 287 14.99 12.98 38.62
C GLY A 287 13.78 13.12 39.56
N HIS A 288 13.92 13.98 40.55
CA HIS A 288 13.08 13.97 41.77
C HIS A 288 12.04 15.09 41.84
N ARG A 289 11.92 15.90 40.78
CA ARG A 289 11.02 17.06 40.79
C ARG A 289 9.61 16.62 40.44
N ALA A 290 8.64 17.20 41.12
CA ALA A 290 7.25 17.06 40.75
C ALA A 290 7.02 17.71 39.37
N ILE A 291 6.20 17.08 38.54
CA ILE A 291 5.83 17.58 37.21
C ILE A 291 4.33 17.78 37.17
N ASP A 292 3.90 18.95 36.72
CA ASP A 292 2.49 19.24 36.50
C ASP A 292 2.06 18.73 35.12
N MET A 293 0.88 18.15 35.06
CA MET A 293 0.24 17.58 33.88
C MET A 293 -1.15 18.18 33.76
N ASP A 294 -1.40 18.84 32.62
CA ASP A 294 -2.66 19.52 32.35
C ASP A 294 -3.49 18.72 31.35
N LEU A 295 -4.66 18.27 31.81
CA LEU A 295 -5.74 17.64 31.06
C LEU A 295 -7.02 18.49 31.18
N GLY A 296 -6.90 19.81 31.41
CA GLY A 296 -8.05 20.70 31.55
C GLY A 296 -8.94 20.79 30.30
N GLU A 297 -8.36 20.60 29.11
CA GLU A 297 -9.07 20.70 27.83
C GLU A 297 -9.84 19.43 27.45
N VAL A 298 -9.58 18.28 28.09
CA VAL A 298 -10.28 17.02 27.77
C VAL A 298 -11.64 16.94 28.48
N ALA A 299 -12.53 16.07 27.97
CA ALA A 299 -13.85 15.86 28.57
C ALA A 299 -13.74 15.16 29.95
N PRO A 300 -14.69 15.38 30.88
CA PRO A 300 -14.77 14.59 32.09
C PRO A 300 -14.85 13.09 31.79
N GLY A 301 -14.10 12.28 32.52
CA GLY A 301 -14.00 10.85 32.25
C GLY A 301 -12.78 10.18 32.86
N ALA A 302 -12.65 8.89 32.58
CA ALA A 302 -11.48 8.11 32.94
C ALA A 302 -10.42 8.18 31.83
N TYR A 303 -9.18 8.43 32.23
CA TYR A 303 -8.00 8.40 31.38
C TYR A 303 -6.96 7.46 31.98
N TYR A 304 -6.04 6.98 31.16
CA TYR A 304 -5.04 6.00 31.57
C TYR A 304 -3.66 6.57 31.28
N LEU A 305 -2.90 6.77 32.34
CA LEU A 305 -1.50 7.15 32.27
C LEU A 305 -0.66 5.87 32.19
N LEU A 306 0.06 5.69 31.09
CA LEU A 306 1.04 4.62 30.92
C LEU A 306 2.43 5.20 31.17
N ALA A 307 3.14 4.65 32.15
CA ALA A 307 4.53 4.93 32.40
C ALA A 307 5.39 3.72 32.03
N THR A 308 6.51 3.95 31.37
CA THR A 308 7.46 2.91 30.92
C THR A 308 8.86 3.26 31.40
N ARG A 309 9.54 2.27 32.00
CA ARG A 309 10.93 2.34 32.46
C ARG A 309 11.58 0.97 32.26
N ASP A 310 12.74 0.93 31.60
CA ASP A 310 13.52 -0.30 31.38
C ASP A 310 12.68 -1.51 30.92
N GLU A 311 11.77 -1.27 29.97
CA GLU A 311 10.80 -2.24 29.40
C GLU A 311 9.65 -2.68 30.33
N GLU A 312 9.70 -2.33 31.61
CA GLU A 312 8.58 -2.50 32.53
C GLU A 312 7.54 -1.39 32.29
N GLN A 313 6.26 -1.67 32.60
CA GLN A 313 5.17 -0.71 32.45
C GLN A 313 4.30 -0.66 33.71
N THR A 314 3.91 0.56 34.11
CA THR A 314 2.91 0.79 35.16
C THR A 314 1.81 1.72 34.65
N ILE A 315 0.62 1.57 35.21
CA ILE A 315 -0.57 2.28 34.73
C ILE A 315 -1.32 2.87 35.90
N ILE A 316 -1.74 4.11 35.71
CA ILE A 316 -2.53 4.84 36.69
C ILE A 316 -3.79 5.36 36.00
N LYS A 317 -4.95 4.95 36.53
CA LYS A 317 -6.24 5.50 36.10
C LYS A 317 -6.38 6.92 36.66
N LEU A 318 -6.51 7.89 35.78
CA LEU A 318 -6.76 9.30 36.10
C LEU A 318 -8.25 9.61 35.94
N MET A 319 -8.84 10.27 36.93
CA MET A 319 -10.24 10.68 36.89
C MET A 319 -10.35 12.19 36.73
N VAL A 320 -10.84 12.63 35.57
CA VAL A 320 -11.14 14.05 35.30
C VAL A 320 -12.61 14.31 35.59
N GLN A 321 -12.90 15.23 36.50
CA GLN A 321 -14.25 15.61 36.95
C GLN A 321 -14.37 17.14 36.98
N ARG A 322 -15.43 17.70 36.40
CA ARG A 322 -15.72 19.14 36.41
C ARG A 322 -16.87 19.47 37.33
#